data_AF-A0AAD5RMH5-F1
#
_entry.id   AF-A0AAD5RMH5-F1
#
_cell.length_a   1.000
_cell.length_b   1.000
_cell.length_c   1.000
_cell.angle_alpha   90.00
_cell.angle_beta   90.00
_cell.angle_gamma   90.00
#
_symmetry.space_group_name_H-M   'P 1'
#
loop_
_entity.id
_entity.type
_entity.pdbx_description
1 polymer ?
#
loop_
_entity_poly.entity_id
_entity_poly.type
_entity_poly.pdbx_seq_one_letter_code
_entity_poly.pdbx_strand_id
1 'polypeptide(L)'
;MTSESTQVEEAPHASSQLPEVQEAGAPDTAAAAVAAAADKPGAPEKKATHSTRDQRIQVEILMRAGHNFARIMELTGLTYNQVRYVSNAVRNGDLEPRPRTGRPRMLSEEQVKQLVEFVNASEENKNMAYKRIPEAMGWDCTHHAIRHALRRAGMGKAVRQKQEQDQKQQQQQRLQQKGGITKQNPAPKKKMPSAAKARTAPPSQVPTQTAAAYPEPPMIGSPPYDQPEAPQL
;
A
#
# COMPACT_ATOMS: atom_id res chain seq x y z
N MET A 1 33.22 78.96 -1.99
CA MET A 1 32.83 79.91 -0.93
C MET A 1 31.41 80.38 -1.21
N THR A 2 30.43 79.67 -0.66
CA THR A 2 29.04 80.13 -0.47
C THR A 2 28.43 79.17 0.54
N SER A 3 27.92 79.74 1.61
CA SER A 3 27.40 79.09 2.80
C SER A 3 25.95 78.66 2.59
N GLU A 4 25.58 77.47 3.06
CA GLU A 4 24.18 77.11 3.29
C GLU A 4 24.04 76.53 4.70
N SER A 5 23.61 77.39 5.62
CA SER A 5 22.86 77.02 6.83
C SER A 5 21.45 76.66 6.40
N THR A 6 20.85 75.57 6.91
CA THR A 6 19.39 75.45 7.14
C THR A 6 19.04 74.16 7.93
N GLN A 7 18.47 74.41 9.11
CA GLN A 7 17.39 73.74 9.85
C GLN A 7 17.56 72.35 10.49
N VAL A 8 17.46 72.41 11.82
CA VAL A 8 16.93 71.40 12.75
C VAL A 8 15.43 71.69 12.90
N GLU A 9 14.55 70.72 12.63
CA GLU A 9 13.14 70.67 13.07
C GLU A 9 12.73 69.19 13.04
N GLU A 10 12.64 68.53 14.20
CA GLU A 10 11.49 68.47 15.12
C GLU A 10 10.48 67.38 14.68
N ALA A 11 10.50 66.28 15.43
CA ALA A 11 9.59 65.16 15.29
C ALA A 11 8.28 65.44 16.06
N PRO A 12 7.09 65.23 15.46
CA PRO A 12 5.86 65.28 16.22
C PRO A 12 5.57 63.94 16.89
N HIS A 13 5.56 63.97 18.23
CA HIS A 13 4.98 62.96 19.10
C HIS A 13 3.46 62.83 18.85
N ALA A 14 3.05 61.73 18.23
CA ALA A 14 1.65 61.33 18.21
C ALA A 14 1.27 60.69 19.55
N SER A 15 0.80 61.52 20.48
CA SER A 15 -0.07 61.08 21.58
C SER A 15 -1.43 60.72 20.99
N SER A 16 -1.86 59.46 21.11
CA SER A 16 -3.27 59.11 21.03
C SER A 16 -3.63 58.19 22.19
N GLN A 17 -4.60 58.72 22.93
CA GLN A 17 -5.21 58.26 24.16
C GLN A 17 -5.77 56.85 24.06
N LEU A 18 -5.50 56.07 25.11
CA LEU A 18 -6.37 54.99 25.58
C LEU A 18 -7.63 55.61 26.21
N PRO A 19 -8.80 54.98 26.06
CA PRO A 19 -9.83 55.09 27.08
C PRO A 19 -9.96 53.82 27.92
N GLU A 20 -10.17 54.12 29.19
CA GLU A 20 -10.27 53.32 30.39
C GLU A 20 -11.59 52.52 30.46
N VAL A 21 -11.50 51.38 31.13
CA VAL A 21 -12.52 50.40 31.53
C VAL A 21 -13.70 50.98 32.30
N GLN A 22 -14.92 50.41 32.14
CA GLN A 22 -15.81 50.06 33.26
C GLN A 22 -16.67 48.81 32.95
N GLU A 23 -16.69 47.89 33.92
CA GLU A 23 -17.49 46.68 34.00
C GLU A 23 -18.96 46.92 34.36
N ALA A 24 -19.81 45.94 34.02
CA ALA A 24 -20.78 45.25 34.88
C ALA A 24 -22.14 45.04 34.19
N GLY A 25 -22.49 43.78 33.94
CA GLY A 25 -23.80 43.39 33.42
C GLY A 25 -23.87 41.92 33.03
N ALA A 26 -23.98 41.04 34.01
CA ALA A 26 -24.61 39.72 33.88
C ALA A 26 -25.72 39.64 34.95
N PRO A 27 -26.69 38.70 34.89
CA PRO A 27 -26.93 37.65 33.89
C PRO A 27 -28.40 37.52 33.44
N ASP A 28 -28.65 37.16 32.18
CA ASP A 28 -29.93 36.54 31.79
C ASP A 28 -29.70 35.13 31.24
N THR A 29 -30.06 34.18 32.10
CA THR A 29 -30.27 32.76 31.89
C THR A 29 -31.30 32.46 30.80
N ALA A 30 -30.91 31.98 29.62
CA ALA A 30 -31.78 31.20 28.72
C ALA A 30 -31.08 30.53 27.52
N ALA A 31 -29.84 30.03 27.63
CA ALA A 31 -29.21 29.27 26.54
C ALA A 31 -28.31 28.12 27.00
N ALA A 32 -28.52 27.60 28.20
CA ALA A 32 -27.82 26.43 28.74
C ALA A 32 -28.73 25.20 28.73
N ALA A 33 -29.00 24.60 27.57
CA ALA A 33 -29.74 23.33 27.50
C ALA A 33 -29.56 22.48 26.22
N VAL A 34 -28.43 22.56 25.49
CA VAL A 34 -28.12 21.57 24.43
C VAL A 34 -26.66 21.06 24.42
N ALA A 35 -25.83 21.38 25.41
CA ALA A 35 -24.42 21.00 25.45
C ALA A 35 -24.07 19.95 26.52
N ALA A 36 -24.94 18.97 26.75
CA ALA A 36 -24.74 17.94 27.78
C ALA A 36 -25.01 16.51 27.30
N ALA A 37 -24.55 16.17 26.09
CA ALA A 37 -24.62 14.80 25.59
C ALA A 37 -23.44 14.46 24.65
N ALA A 38 -22.23 14.35 25.20
CA ALA A 38 -21.21 13.35 24.85
C ALA A 38 -19.83 13.78 25.39
N ASP A 39 -19.56 13.53 26.67
CA ASP A 39 -18.17 13.39 27.13
C ASP A 39 -18.05 12.06 27.86
N LYS A 40 -17.77 11.02 27.06
CA LYS A 40 -17.04 9.86 27.55
C LYS A 40 -15.59 10.14 27.17
N PRO A 41 -14.61 10.06 28.07
CA PRO A 41 -13.20 10.20 27.69
C PRO A 41 -12.89 9.08 26.71
N GLY A 42 -12.92 9.42 25.42
CA GLY A 42 -12.61 8.53 24.33
C GLY A 42 -11.18 8.05 24.50
N ALA A 43 -10.98 6.74 24.42
CA ALA A 43 -9.65 6.14 24.38
C ALA A 43 -8.75 6.93 23.41
N PRO A 44 -7.45 7.13 23.74
CA PRO A 44 -6.58 8.01 22.97
C PRO A 44 -6.63 7.62 21.50
N GLU A 45 -7.17 8.53 20.69
CA GLU A 45 -7.31 8.33 19.26
C GLU A 45 -5.91 8.07 18.70
N LYS A 46 -5.73 6.88 18.09
CA LYS A 46 -4.42 6.46 17.62
C LYS A 46 -3.95 7.45 16.57
N LYS A 47 -2.92 8.23 16.89
CA LYS A 47 -2.33 9.21 15.96
C LYS A 47 -2.02 8.52 14.64
N ALA A 48 -2.53 9.07 13.54
CA ALA A 48 -2.32 8.51 12.21
C ALA A 48 -0.82 8.36 11.93
N THR A 49 -0.41 7.18 11.45
CA THR A 49 1.01 6.86 11.22
C THR A 49 1.64 7.74 10.14
N HIS A 50 0.83 8.28 9.22
CA HIS A 50 1.29 9.08 8.08
C HIS A 50 0.57 10.43 8.01
N SER A 51 1.30 11.49 7.67
CA SER A 51 0.72 12.81 7.44
C SER A 51 -0.02 12.85 6.10
N THR A 52 -1.20 13.48 6.09
CA THR A 52 -1.98 13.72 4.87
C THR A 52 -1.37 14.86 4.05
N ARG A 53 -1.82 15.02 2.79
CA ARG A 53 -1.40 16.14 1.93
C ARG A 53 -1.73 17.48 2.57
N ASP A 54 -2.94 17.63 3.10
CA ASP A 54 -3.39 18.90 3.69
C ASP A 54 -2.57 19.27 4.94
N GLN A 55 -2.23 18.29 5.77
CA GLN A 55 -1.34 18.48 6.91
C GLN A 55 0.05 18.95 6.47
N ARG A 56 0.57 18.46 5.34
CA ARG A 56 1.85 18.92 4.79
C ARG A 56 1.80 20.35 4.30
N ILE A 57 0.70 20.74 3.64
CA ILE A 57 0.45 22.12 3.20
C ILE A 57 0.34 23.05 4.41
N GLN A 58 -0.36 22.64 5.47
CA GLN A 58 -0.44 23.41 6.71
C GLN A 58 0.95 23.62 7.34
N VAL A 59 1.78 22.58 7.42
CA VAL A 59 3.16 22.69 7.91
C VAL A 59 3.97 23.66 7.04
N GLU A 60 3.86 23.58 5.71
CA GLU A 60 4.54 24.51 4.80
C GLU A 60 4.14 25.96 5.04
N ILE A 61 2.83 26.24 5.15
CA ILE A 61 2.31 27.59 5.42
C ILE A 61 2.86 28.09 6.76
N LEU A 62 2.82 27.28 7.80
CA LEU A 62 3.31 27.66 9.13
C LEU A 62 4.83 27.87 9.17
N MET A 63 5.59 27.09 8.39
CA MET A 63 7.03 27.29 8.24
C MET A 63 7.35 28.58 7.49
N ARG A 64 6.59 28.90 6.43
CA ARG A 64 6.73 30.18 5.70
C ARG A 64 6.36 31.38 6.57
N ALA A 65 5.42 31.21 7.50
CA ALA A 65 5.08 32.20 8.51
C ALA A 65 6.12 32.32 9.64
N GLY A 66 7.18 31.50 9.64
CA GLY A 66 8.27 31.58 10.62
C GLY A 66 8.00 30.89 11.96
N HIS A 67 6.98 30.04 12.05
CA HIS A 67 6.70 29.31 13.30
C HIS A 67 7.75 28.23 13.61
N ASN A 68 8.03 28.02 14.90
CA ASN A 68 8.90 26.95 15.36
C ASN A 68 8.18 25.58 15.31
N PHE A 69 8.95 24.49 15.43
CA PHE A 69 8.38 23.14 15.37
C PHE A 69 7.42 22.82 16.52
N ALA A 70 7.66 23.33 17.73
CA ALA A 70 6.77 23.12 18.87
C ALA A 70 5.36 23.70 18.59
N ARG A 71 5.32 24.91 18.05
CA ARG A 71 4.07 25.59 17.68
C ARG A 71 3.38 24.91 16.52
N ILE A 72 4.14 24.43 15.53
CA ILE A 72 3.58 23.66 14.41
C ILE A 72 2.95 22.36 14.90
N MET A 73 3.56 21.67 15.87
CA MET A 73 3.00 20.45 16.46
C MET A 73 1.67 20.72 17.17
N GLU A 74 1.58 21.80 17.94
CA GLU A 74 0.35 22.20 18.62
C GLU A 74 -0.78 22.50 17.63
N LEU A 75 -0.48 23.26 16.57
CA LEU A 75 -1.48 23.69 15.58
C LEU A 75 -1.95 22.56 14.66
N THR A 76 -1.06 21.62 14.31
CA THR A 76 -1.36 20.54 13.35
C THR A 76 -1.70 19.21 14.03
N GLY A 77 -1.44 19.05 15.33
CA GLY A 77 -1.59 17.80 16.07
C GLY A 77 -0.56 16.72 15.69
N LEU A 78 0.41 17.04 14.85
CA LEU A 78 1.45 16.11 14.40
C LEU A 78 2.52 15.89 15.47
N THR A 79 3.18 14.72 15.41
CA THR A 79 4.34 14.44 16.24
C THR A 79 5.58 15.18 15.73
N TYR A 80 6.57 15.38 16.61
CA TYR A 80 7.85 16.00 16.25
C TYR A 80 8.50 15.33 15.02
N ASN A 81 8.54 14.00 14.99
CA ASN A 81 9.13 13.25 13.89
C ASN A 81 8.38 13.45 12.56
N GLN A 82 7.05 13.58 12.61
CA GLN A 82 6.24 13.87 11.43
C GLN A 82 6.50 15.29 10.94
N VAL A 83 6.52 16.29 11.83
CA VAL A 83 6.84 17.68 11.48
C VAL A 83 8.25 17.77 10.89
N ARG A 84 9.25 17.13 11.51
CA ARG A 84 10.62 17.08 10.99
C ARG A 84 10.68 16.45 9.59
N TYR A 85 10.06 15.28 9.41
CA TYR A 85 10.03 14.60 8.11
C TYR A 85 9.36 15.45 7.03
N VAL A 86 8.21 16.05 7.35
CA VAL A 86 7.48 16.95 6.44
C VAL A 86 8.30 18.20 6.13
N SER A 87 8.96 18.80 7.11
CA SER A 87 9.79 19.99 6.90
C SER A 87 10.94 19.75 5.91
N ASN A 88 11.55 18.56 5.96
CA ASN A 88 12.55 18.15 4.98
C ASN A 88 11.92 17.96 3.59
N ALA A 89 10.75 17.33 3.52
CA ALA A 89 10.05 17.14 2.25
C ALA A 89 9.63 18.48 1.60
N VAL A 90 9.14 19.44 2.40
CA VAL A 90 8.81 20.81 1.95
C VAL A 90 10.02 21.53 1.38
N ARG A 91 11.18 21.44 2.05
CA ARG A 91 12.44 22.04 1.54
C ARG A 91 12.89 21.45 0.21
N ASN A 92 12.59 20.17 -0.03
CA ASN A 92 12.87 19.49 -1.28
C ASN A 92 11.78 19.72 -2.36
N GLY A 93 10.68 20.42 -2.03
CA GLY A 93 9.55 20.66 -2.93
C GLY A 93 8.52 19.51 -3.01
N ASP A 94 8.67 18.47 -2.19
CA ASP A 94 7.83 17.26 -2.21
C ASP A 94 6.66 17.35 -1.22
N LEU A 95 5.62 18.09 -1.60
CA LEU A 95 4.41 18.24 -0.78
C LEU A 95 3.47 17.04 -0.86
N GLU A 96 3.48 16.32 -1.99
CA GLU A 96 2.64 15.16 -2.18
C GLU A 96 3.25 13.90 -1.54
N PRO A 97 2.50 13.16 -0.69
CA PRO A 97 2.97 11.88 -0.19
C PRO A 97 3.26 10.92 -1.34
N ARG A 98 4.51 10.44 -1.43
CA ARG A 98 4.93 9.52 -2.48
C ARG A 98 4.14 8.21 -2.40
N PRO A 99 3.54 7.73 -3.51
CA PRO A 99 2.90 6.42 -3.52
C PRO A 99 3.95 5.33 -3.29
N ARG A 100 3.56 4.28 -2.54
CA ARG A 100 4.43 3.12 -2.35
C ARG A 100 4.65 2.45 -3.70
N THR A 101 5.90 2.25 -4.07
CA THR A 101 6.23 1.36 -5.18
C THR A 101 5.89 -0.06 -4.77
N GLY A 102 4.93 -0.67 -5.47
CA GLY A 102 4.58 -2.07 -5.27
C GLY A 102 5.74 -3.00 -5.66
N ARG A 103 5.54 -4.31 -5.45
CA ARG A 103 6.52 -5.32 -5.87
C ARG A 103 6.77 -5.22 -7.38
N PRO A 104 8.05 -5.19 -7.83
CA PRO A 104 8.34 -5.19 -9.26
C PRO A 104 7.80 -6.46 -9.93
N ARG A 105 7.57 -6.35 -11.23
CA ARG A 105 7.02 -7.44 -12.04
C ARG A 105 8.11 -8.47 -12.31
N MET A 106 7.72 -9.73 -12.44
CA MET A 106 8.67 -10.82 -12.74
C MET A 106 9.17 -10.80 -14.19
N LEU A 107 8.36 -10.31 -15.14
CA LEU A 107 8.77 -10.18 -16.54
C LEU A 107 9.07 -8.70 -16.86
N SER A 108 10.21 -8.49 -17.52
CA SER A 108 10.57 -7.19 -18.10
C SER A 108 9.69 -6.85 -19.30
N GLU A 109 9.66 -5.59 -19.70
CA GLU A 109 8.84 -5.16 -20.85
C GLU A 109 9.35 -5.76 -22.17
N GLU A 110 10.65 -6.01 -22.28
CA GLU A 110 11.28 -6.69 -23.41
C GLU A 110 10.86 -8.17 -23.49
N GLN A 111 10.87 -8.88 -22.36
CA GLN A 111 10.38 -10.25 -22.28
C GLN A 111 8.90 -10.32 -22.63
N VAL A 112 8.10 -9.33 -22.24
CA VAL A 112 6.69 -9.28 -22.64
C VAL A 112 6.54 -9.18 -24.16
N LYS A 113 7.39 -8.39 -24.84
CA LYS A 113 7.38 -8.28 -26.31
C LYS A 113 7.77 -9.61 -26.98
N GLN A 114 8.84 -10.24 -26.53
CA GLN A 114 9.26 -11.56 -27.01
C GLN A 114 8.17 -12.62 -26.82
N LEU A 115 7.48 -12.57 -25.68
CA LEU A 115 6.34 -13.45 -25.39
C LEU A 115 5.17 -13.19 -26.36
N VAL A 116 4.90 -11.93 -26.72
CA VAL A 116 3.87 -11.58 -27.72
C VAL A 116 4.23 -12.14 -29.09
N GLU A 117 5.47 -11.93 -29.52
CA GLU A 117 5.99 -12.44 -30.79
C GLU A 117 5.92 -13.96 -30.86
N PHE A 118 6.40 -14.65 -29.82
CA PHE A 118 6.34 -16.10 -29.71
C PHE A 118 4.92 -16.65 -29.81
N VAL A 119 3.98 -16.01 -29.08
CA VAL A 119 2.56 -16.40 -29.12
C VAL A 119 1.95 -16.14 -30.50
N ASN A 120 2.34 -15.06 -31.18
CA ASN A 120 1.78 -14.72 -32.49
C ASN A 120 2.40 -15.49 -33.66
N ALA A 121 3.60 -16.04 -33.48
CA ALA A 121 4.34 -16.77 -34.51
C ALA A 121 3.60 -18.02 -35.05
N SER A 122 2.77 -18.68 -34.24
CA SER A 122 2.01 -19.86 -34.66
C SER A 122 0.67 -19.98 -33.92
N GLU A 123 -0.36 -20.54 -34.57
CA GLU A 123 -1.65 -20.84 -33.93
C GLU A 123 -1.52 -21.89 -32.81
N GLU A 124 -0.56 -22.80 -32.92
CA GLU A 124 -0.25 -23.76 -31.87
C GLU A 124 0.26 -23.05 -30.61
N ASN A 125 1.14 -22.05 -30.77
CA ASN A 125 1.65 -21.21 -29.68
C ASN A 125 0.54 -20.34 -29.06
N LYS A 126 -0.45 -19.92 -29.86
CA LYS A 126 -1.66 -19.26 -29.35
C LYS A 126 -2.48 -20.19 -28.46
N ASN A 127 -2.57 -21.48 -28.78
CA ASN A 127 -3.34 -22.45 -27.99
C ASN A 127 -2.53 -23.17 -26.90
N MET A 128 -1.22 -22.95 -26.82
CA MET A 128 -0.34 -23.55 -25.82
C MET A 128 -0.75 -23.17 -24.38
N ALA A 129 -0.70 -24.16 -23.48
CA ALA A 129 -0.96 -23.95 -22.05
C ALA A 129 0.11 -23.06 -21.40
N TYR A 130 -0.29 -22.14 -20.53
CA TYR A 130 0.63 -21.17 -19.90
C TYR A 130 1.78 -21.79 -19.10
N LYS A 131 1.66 -23.06 -18.66
CA LYS A 131 2.72 -23.78 -17.95
C LYS A 131 3.87 -24.20 -18.85
N ARG A 132 3.61 -24.41 -20.15
CA ARG A 132 4.61 -24.87 -21.14
C ARG A 132 5.40 -23.73 -21.76
N ILE A 133 4.86 -22.52 -21.72
CA ILE A 133 5.48 -21.33 -22.33
C ILE A 133 6.83 -20.97 -21.66
N PRO A 134 6.97 -20.98 -20.32
CA PRO A 134 8.26 -20.77 -19.66
C PRO A 134 9.32 -21.81 -20.06
N GLU A 135 8.92 -23.09 -20.16
CA GLU A 135 9.81 -24.18 -20.60
C GLU A 135 10.28 -23.96 -22.04
N ALA A 136 9.38 -23.55 -22.95
CA ALA A 136 9.69 -23.32 -24.35
C ALA A 136 10.64 -22.13 -24.59
N MET A 137 10.57 -21.09 -23.75
CA MET A 137 11.44 -19.91 -23.85
C MET A 137 12.65 -19.95 -22.90
N GLY A 138 12.77 -20.98 -22.06
CA GLY A 138 13.86 -21.12 -21.09
C GLY A 138 13.82 -20.06 -19.97
N TRP A 139 12.64 -19.56 -19.61
CA TRP A 139 12.50 -18.55 -18.55
C TRP A 139 12.09 -19.16 -17.22
N ASP A 140 12.74 -18.77 -16.14
CA ASP A 140 12.32 -19.09 -14.78
C ASP A 140 11.20 -18.12 -14.32
N CYS A 141 10.00 -18.37 -14.83
CA CYS A 141 8.83 -17.58 -14.46
C CYS A 141 7.61 -18.45 -14.22
N THR A 142 6.77 -18.02 -13.28
CA THR A 142 5.54 -18.75 -12.98
C THR A 142 4.52 -18.60 -14.11
N HIS A 143 3.72 -19.63 -14.33
CA HIS A 143 2.63 -19.58 -15.31
C HIS A 143 1.64 -18.40 -15.07
N HIS A 144 1.51 -17.95 -13.81
CA HIS A 144 0.73 -16.75 -13.48
C HIS A 144 1.37 -15.48 -14.06
N ALA A 145 2.69 -15.34 -13.98
CA ALA A 145 3.41 -14.20 -14.51
C ALA A 145 3.17 -14.05 -16.03
N ILE A 146 3.26 -15.16 -16.78
CA ILE A 146 2.92 -15.22 -18.21
C ILE A 146 1.47 -14.83 -18.48
N ARG A 147 0.52 -15.39 -17.72
CA ARG A 147 -0.91 -15.08 -17.88
C ARG A 147 -1.20 -13.60 -17.66
N HIS A 148 -0.63 -13.00 -16.63
CA HIS A 148 -0.82 -11.58 -16.32
C HIS A 148 -0.12 -10.67 -17.34
N ALA A 149 1.07 -11.06 -17.82
CA ALA A 149 1.76 -10.37 -18.90
C ALA A 149 0.91 -10.33 -20.18
N LEU A 150 0.41 -11.47 -20.64
CA LEU A 150 -0.43 -11.57 -21.84
C LEU A 150 -1.74 -10.79 -21.70
N ARG A 151 -2.39 -10.84 -20.52
CA ARG A 151 -3.62 -10.07 -20.25
C ARG A 151 -3.37 -8.56 -20.36
N ARG A 152 -2.24 -8.08 -19.83
CA ARG A 152 -1.87 -6.66 -19.91
C ARG A 152 -1.47 -6.23 -21.32
N ALA A 153 -0.90 -7.14 -22.10
CA ALA A 153 -0.61 -6.95 -23.51
C ALA A 153 -1.87 -7.02 -24.42
N GLY A 154 -3.07 -7.13 -23.85
CA GLY A 154 -4.33 -7.20 -24.60
C GLY A 154 -4.67 -8.59 -25.16
N MET A 155 -3.77 -9.57 -25.05
CA MET A 155 -3.98 -10.95 -25.48
C MET A 155 -4.60 -11.81 -24.39
N GLY A 156 -5.72 -11.34 -23.85
CA GLY A 156 -6.60 -12.16 -23.01
C GLY A 156 -7.19 -13.28 -23.86
N LYS A 157 -6.40 -14.32 -24.14
CA LYS A 157 -6.78 -15.47 -24.97
C LYS A 157 -8.15 -15.98 -24.52
N ALA A 158 -9.09 -16.10 -25.45
CA ALA A 158 -9.61 -17.36 -26.02
C ALA A 158 -9.63 -18.67 -25.19
N VAL A 159 -9.16 -18.68 -23.94
CA VAL A 159 -9.24 -19.78 -22.97
C VAL A 159 -10.70 -20.13 -22.68
N ARG A 160 -11.60 -19.14 -22.73
CA ARG A 160 -13.05 -19.39 -22.77
C ARG A 160 -13.45 -20.20 -23.99
N GLN A 161 -12.98 -19.81 -25.18
CA GLN A 161 -13.43 -20.42 -26.44
C GLN A 161 -12.96 -21.87 -26.59
N LYS A 162 -11.72 -22.21 -26.17
CA LYS A 162 -11.26 -23.62 -26.22
C LYS A 162 -11.89 -24.49 -25.14
N GLN A 163 -12.09 -23.98 -23.91
CA GLN A 163 -12.86 -24.69 -22.88
C GLN A 163 -14.33 -24.90 -23.30
N GLU A 164 -14.94 -23.92 -23.99
CA GLU A 164 -16.28 -24.06 -24.56
C GLU A 164 -16.31 -25.08 -25.70
N GLN A 165 -15.28 -25.14 -26.55
CA GLN A 165 -15.17 -26.14 -27.60
C GLN A 165 -15.01 -27.56 -27.03
N ASP A 166 -14.15 -27.74 -26.04
CA ASP A 166 -13.93 -29.03 -25.38
C ASP A 166 -15.19 -29.51 -24.63
N GLN A 167 -15.90 -28.60 -23.96
CA GLN A 167 -17.20 -28.90 -23.33
C GLN A 167 -18.27 -29.25 -24.37
N LYS A 168 -18.35 -28.52 -25.48
CA LYS A 168 -19.28 -28.83 -26.58
C LYS A 168 -18.99 -30.20 -27.19
N GLN A 169 -17.72 -30.56 -27.38
CA GLN A 169 -17.34 -31.88 -27.89
C GLN A 169 -17.69 -33.00 -26.90
N GLN A 170 -17.43 -32.83 -25.59
CA GLN A 170 -17.88 -33.78 -24.56
C GLN A 170 -19.40 -33.91 -24.51
N GLN A 171 -20.14 -32.81 -24.65
CA GLN A 171 -21.60 -32.83 -24.67
C GLN A 171 -22.13 -33.60 -25.89
N GLN A 172 -21.55 -33.39 -27.07
CA GLN A 172 -21.88 -34.13 -28.29
C GLN A 172 -21.57 -35.63 -28.17
N GLN A 173 -20.44 -36.01 -27.58
CA GLN A 173 -20.10 -37.41 -27.32
C GLN A 173 -21.10 -38.07 -26.36
N ARG A 174 -21.56 -37.36 -25.32
CA ARG A 174 -22.61 -37.85 -24.39
C ARG A 174 -23.97 -38.04 -25.07
N LEU A 175 -24.35 -37.13 -25.98
CA LEU A 175 -25.58 -37.22 -26.77
C LEU A 175 -25.57 -38.43 -27.71
N GLN A 176 -24.44 -38.68 -28.38
CA GLN A 176 -24.25 -39.85 -29.25
C GLN A 176 -24.32 -41.18 -28.46
N GLN A 177 -23.75 -41.22 -27.25
CA GLN A 177 -23.82 -42.41 -26.39
C GLN A 177 -25.22 -42.64 -25.79
N LYS A 178 -26.02 -41.58 -25.59
CA LYS A 178 -27.41 -41.69 -25.08
C LYS A 178 -28.42 -42.21 -26.10
N GLY A 179 -28.10 -42.21 -27.40
CA GLY A 179 -28.96 -42.75 -28.46
C GLY A 179 -28.96 -44.28 -28.58
N GLY A 180 -28.03 -44.98 -27.91
CA GLY A 180 -27.82 -46.42 -28.06
C GLY A 180 -28.49 -47.34 -27.03
N ILE A 181 -29.19 -46.80 -26.01
CA ILE A 181 -29.83 -47.62 -24.97
C ILE A 181 -31.33 -47.38 -25.02
N THR A 182 -32.00 -48.00 -26.00
CA THR A 182 -33.44 -48.23 -25.89
C THR A 182 -33.68 -49.71 -25.65
N LYS A 183 -34.49 -49.98 -24.62
CA LYS A 183 -35.15 -51.23 -24.25
C LYS A 183 -34.27 -52.27 -23.54
N GLN A 184 -34.38 -52.30 -22.20
CA GLN A 184 -35.23 -53.29 -21.54
C GLN A 184 -35.41 -52.94 -20.07
N ASN A 185 -36.68 -52.74 -19.68
CA ASN A 185 -37.11 -52.82 -18.31
C ASN A 185 -37.16 -54.31 -17.94
N PRO A 186 -36.59 -54.72 -16.80
CA PRO A 186 -37.38 -55.60 -15.96
C PRO A 186 -37.32 -55.21 -14.47
N ALA A 187 -38.52 -54.90 -13.97
CA ALA A 187 -39.07 -55.22 -12.65
C ALA A 187 -38.36 -54.71 -11.36
N PRO A 188 -39.12 -54.15 -10.40
CA PRO A 188 -38.59 -53.75 -9.10
C PRO A 188 -38.49 -54.97 -8.17
N LYS A 189 -37.27 -55.32 -7.74
CA LYS A 189 -37.04 -56.28 -6.65
C LYS A 189 -36.31 -55.62 -5.47
N LYS A 190 -37.10 -55.37 -4.43
CA LYS A 190 -36.86 -55.60 -2.99
C LYS A 190 -35.41 -55.57 -2.43
N LYS A 191 -35.27 -54.70 -1.42
CA LYS A 191 -34.75 -54.95 -0.05
C LYS A 191 -33.23 -54.89 0.26
N MET A 192 -32.94 -53.86 1.07
CA MET A 192 -32.11 -53.84 2.31
C MET A 192 -30.58 -53.67 2.16
N PRO A 193 -29.84 -53.42 3.25
CA PRO A 193 -29.80 -52.13 3.97
C PRO A 193 -28.35 -51.59 4.11
N SER A 194 -28.25 -50.27 4.37
CA SER A 194 -27.22 -49.62 5.20
C SER A 194 -25.83 -50.29 5.31
N ALA A 195 -24.86 -49.80 4.53
CA ALA A 195 -23.45 -49.91 4.89
C ALA A 195 -22.92 -48.51 5.25
N ALA A 196 -22.50 -48.39 6.51
CA ALA A 196 -22.06 -47.19 7.17
C ALA A 196 -20.91 -46.48 6.46
N LYS A 197 -21.00 -45.15 6.43
CA LYS A 197 -19.97 -44.24 5.95
C LYS A 197 -18.89 -44.14 7.03
N ALA A 198 -17.87 -44.98 6.98
CA ALA A 198 -16.66 -44.82 7.78
C ALA A 198 -15.91 -43.58 7.28
N ARG A 199 -16.00 -42.48 8.04
CA ARG A 199 -15.13 -41.32 7.91
C ARG A 199 -13.76 -41.68 8.48
N THR A 200 -12.85 -42.15 7.65
CA THR A 200 -11.42 -42.22 8.01
C THR A 200 -10.82 -40.84 7.73
N ALA A 201 -10.56 -40.10 8.80
CA ALA A 201 -9.75 -38.89 8.77
C ALA A 201 -8.30 -39.25 8.41
N PRO A 202 -7.61 -38.49 7.55
CA PRO A 202 -6.17 -38.67 7.36
C PRO A 202 -5.41 -38.15 8.60
N PRO A 203 -4.42 -38.89 9.12
CA PRO A 203 -3.62 -38.45 10.25
C PRO A 203 -2.74 -37.26 9.86
N SER A 204 -2.89 -36.19 10.64
CA SER A 204 -1.93 -35.10 10.75
C SER A 204 -0.59 -35.68 11.20
N GLN A 205 0.42 -35.63 10.33
CA GLN A 205 1.82 -35.80 10.72
C GLN A 205 2.54 -34.49 10.39
N VAL A 206 2.68 -33.67 11.43
CA VAL A 206 3.66 -32.59 11.49
C VAL A 206 5.03 -33.22 11.74
N PRO A 207 6.04 -33.02 10.89
CA PRO A 207 7.41 -33.35 11.26
C PRO A 207 7.94 -32.30 12.24
N THR A 208 8.19 -32.74 13.47
CA THR A 208 9.00 -32.02 14.47
C THR A 208 10.39 -31.76 13.91
N GLN A 209 10.79 -30.50 13.95
CA GLN A 209 12.11 -30.04 13.54
C GLN A 209 13.17 -30.53 14.55
N THR A 210 14.11 -31.34 14.07
CA THR A 210 15.36 -31.61 14.77
C THR A 210 16.18 -30.32 14.80
N ALA A 211 16.50 -29.87 16.00
CA ALA A 211 17.36 -28.73 16.27
C ALA A 211 18.73 -28.91 15.60
N ALA A 212 19.00 -28.11 14.57
CA ALA A 212 20.34 -27.91 14.06
C ALA A 212 21.13 -27.05 15.06
N ALA A 213 22.21 -27.62 15.58
CA ALA A 213 23.22 -26.91 16.34
C ALA A 213 23.74 -25.73 15.51
N TYR A 214 23.61 -24.52 16.05
CA TYR A 214 24.25 -23.34 15.48
C TYR A 214 25.76 -23.43 15.73
N PRO A 215 26.61 -23.46 14.69
CA PRO A 215 28.04 -23.24 14.89
C PRO A 215 28.23 -21.79 15.38
N GLU A 216 29.03 -21.64 16.43
CA GLU A 216 29.39 -20.34 16.99
C GLU A 216 30.03 -19.44 15.90
N PRO A 217 29.64 -18.16 15.82
CA PRO A 217 30.27 -17.24 14.89
C PRO A 217 31.72 -16.97 15.33
N PRO A 218 32.70 -16.96 14.41
CA PRO A 218 34.05 -16.54 14.74
C PRO A 218 34.04 -15.07 15.18
N MET A 219 34.63 -14.82 16.35
CA MET A 219 34.86 -13.50 16.91
C MET A 219 35.66 -12.65 15.92
N ILE A 220 34.96 -11.80 15.17
CA ILE A 220 35.59 -10.75 14.36
C ILE A 220 36.24 -9.79 15.35
N GLY A 221 37.56 -9.81 15.39
CA GLY A 221 38.36 -8.91 16.23
C GLY A 221 37.97 -7.47 16.01
N SER A 222 37.78 -6.74 17.10
CA SER A 222 37.61 -5.30 17.09
C SER A 222 38.77 -4.67 16.31
N PRO A 223 38.50 -3.82 15.29
CA PRO A 223 39.56 -3.06 14.65
C PRO A 223 40.20 -2.13 15.70
N PRO A 224 41.53 -1.97 15.69
CA PRO A 224 42.19 -1.02 16.57
C PRO A 224 41.67 0.38 16.25
N TYR A 225 41.26 1.10 17.30
CA TYR A 225 40.95 2.53 17.19
C TYR A 225 42.21 3.26 16.74
N ASP A 226 42.16 3.76 15.52
CA ASP A 226 43.14 4.67 14.95
C ASP A 226 43.07 5.99 15.75
N GLN A 227 44.13 6.31 16.49
CA GLN A 227 44.21 7.55 17.25
C GLN A 227 44.57 8.71 16.30
N PRO A 228 43.86 9.85 16.35
CA PRO A 228 44.27 11.01 15.57
C PRO A 228 45.56 11.60 16.15
N GLU A 229 46.61 11.66 15.33
CA GLU A 229 47.83 12.41 15.61
C GLU A 229 47.48 13.88 15.88
N ALA A 230 47.94 14.38 17.03
CA ALA A 230 47.83 15.78 17.38
C ALA A 230 48.68 16.64 16.42
N PRO A 231 48.20 17.82 15.98
CA PRO A 231 48.99 18.75 15.20
C PRO A 231 50.12 19.31 16.06
N GLN A 232 51.36 19.15 15.61
CA GLN A 232 52.50 19.86 16.20
C GLN A 232 52.45 21.34 15.80
N LEU A 233 52.67 22.19 16.80
CA LEU A 233 52.79 23.65 16.71
C LEU A 233 54.05 24.08 15.94
#